data_AF-U6LNN1-F1
#
_entry.id   AF-U6LNN1-F1
#
_cell.length_a   1.000
_cell.length_b   1.000
_cell.length_c   1.000
_cell.angle_alpha   90.00
_cell.angle_beta   90.00
_cell.angle_gamma   90.00
#
_symmetry.space_group_name_H-M   'P 1'
#
loop_
_entity.id
_entity.type
_entity.pdbx_description
1 polymer ?
#
loop_
_entity_poly.entity_id
_entity_poly.type
_entity_poly.pdbx_seq_one_letter_code
_entity_poly.pdbx_strand_id
1 'polypeptide(L)'
;MATMLNGAAVMDAALLLIAGNESCPQPQTSEHLAAVEIMRLQHIIILQAGDGDVGAGWGFAQNKVELIKESQAQQQQQEIKQFVAGTAADKAPIIPVSAVLRYNIDVLCEFICTLVPVPHRDFTRPPQLIIIRSFDVNKPGEEAEKLQGGVAGGSISEGLLKVGDEIEIRPGIITKDASGFIQCRPIASRVVSLFAEENPLQFAVPGGLIGVGTLVDPTLTRADRLEGDKSTKVSKLKKGEFVMVNVGSTSVGARVAGVKPEIAKLDLTGPVCTRVGDKVALSRRVDKHWRLIGLRSRKLLLQQQQKQQQQQQQQQQRPVLQWCCS
;
A
#
# COMPACT_ATOMS: atom_id res chain seq x y z
N MET A 1 -6.07 -8.04 -3.69
CA MET A 1 -5.22 -7.01 -4.34
C MET A 1 -5.00 -5.68 -3.61
N ALA A 2 -6.01 -4.94 -3.14
CA ALA A 2 -5.81 -3.56 -2.63
C ALA A 2 -4.85 -3.47 -1.42
N THR A 3 -4.98 -4.39 -0.47
CA THR A 3 -4.07 -4.53 0.68
C THR A 3 -2.63 -4.81 0.27
N MET A 4 -2.43 -5.64 -0.76
CA MET A 4 -1.09 -5.92 -1.29
C MET A 4 -0.45 -4.67 -1.91
N LEU A 5 -1.19 -3.90 -2.70
CA LEU A 5 -0.69 -2.65 -3.29
C LEU A 5 -0.38 -1.59 -2.24
N ASN A 6 -1.22 -1.49 -1.20
CA ASN A 6 -1.02 -0.57 -0.09
C ASN A 6 0.23 -0.94 0.74
N GLY A 7 0.51 -2.23 0.92
CA GLY A 7 1.74 -2.73 1.53
C GLY A 7 2.98 -2.57 0.64
N ALA A 8 2.85 -2.85 -0.66
CA ALA A 8 3.94 -2.76 -1.63
C ALA A 8 4.46 -1.32 -1.83
N ALA A 9 3.64 -0.31 -1.51
CA ALA A 9 4.07 1.09 -1.55
C ALA A 9 5.18 1.42 -0.54
N VAL A 10 5.34 0.59 0.50
CA VAL A 10 6.26 0.82 1.63
C VAL A 10 7.48 -0.11 1.58
N MET A 11 7.43 -1.18 0.80
CA MET A 11 8.48 -2.19 0.75
C MET A 11 9.69 -1.69 -0.06
N ASP A 12 10.91 -2.06 0.36
CA ASP A 12 12.15 -1.79 -0.37
C ASP A 12 12.60 -2.99 -1.24
N ALA A 13 12.22 -4.20 -0.83
CA ALA A 13 12.49 -5.46 -1.52
C ALA A 13 11.29 -6.40 -1.39
N ALA A 14 11.21 -7.40 -2.29
CA ALA A 14 10.15 -8.39 -2.28
C ALA A 14 10.69 -9.82 -2.43
N LEU A 15 10.08 -10.75 -1.72
CA LEU A 15 10.28 -12.19 -1.90
C LEU A 15 9.09 -12.74 -2.69
N LEU A 16 9.34 -13.29 -3.87
CA LEU A 16 8.31 -13.94 -4.68
C LEU A 16 8.32 -15.44 -4.41
N LEU A 17 7.34 -15.90 -3.62
CA LEU A 17 7.14 -17.31 -3.31
C LEU A 17 6.36 -18.00 -4.43
N ILE A 18 6.91 -19.10 -4.94
CA ILE A 18 6.28 -19.96 -5.95
C ILE A 18 6.25 -21.37 -5.41
N ALA A 19 5.04 -21.93 -5.32
CA ALA A 19 4.82 -23.28 -4.83
C ALA A 19 5.31 -24.32 -5.85
N GLY A 20 6.08 -25.30 -5.38
CA GLY A 20 6.71 -26.33 -6.21
C GLY A 20 5.74 -27.34 -6.82
N ASN A 21 4.60 -27.54 -6.15
CA ASN A 21 3.53 -28.48 -6.51
C ASN A 21 2.53 -27.92 -7.52
N GLU A 22 2.57 -26.61 -7.79
CA GLU A 22 1.64 -25.94 -8.69
C GLU A 22 2.29 -25.60 -10.03
N SER A 23 1.50 -25.58 -11.09
CA SER A 23 1.95 -25.14 -12.40
C SER A 23 2.28 -23.65 -12.40
N CYS A 24 3.41 -23.28 -13.01
CA CYS A 24 3.80 -21.90 -13.23
C CYS A 24 3.39 -21.49 -14.67
N PRO A 25 2.80 -20.30 -14.90
CA PRO A 25 2.48 -19.24 -13.95
C PRO A 25 1.06 -19.35 -13.34
N GLN A 26 0.97 -19.17 -12.03
CA GLN A 26 -0.32 -18.97 -11.36
C GLN A 26 -0.82 -17.52 -11.57
N PRO A 27 -2.15 -17.29 -11.68
CA PRO A 27 -2.71 -15.96 -11.80
C PRO A 27 -2.25 -15.00 -10.70
N GLN A 28 -2.18 -15.47 -9.44
CA GLN A 28 -1.73 -14.68 -8.30
C GLN A 28 -0.26 -14.25 -8.44
N THR A 29 0.63 -15.16 -8.85
CA THR A 29 2.05 -14.86 -9.08
C THR A 29 2.22 -13.77 -10.14
N SER A 30 1.44 -13.83 -11.22
CA SER A 30 1.48 -12.80 -12.26
C SER A 30 0.95 -11.43 -11.81
N GLU A 31 -0.09 -11.41 -10.97
CA GLU A 31 -0.62 -10.18 -10.39
C GLU A 31 0.36 -9.55 -9.39
N HIS A 32 1.01 -10.38 -8.58
CA HIS A 32 2.04 -9.95 -7.63
C HIS A 32 3.27 -9.40 -8.35
N LEU A 33 3.76 -10.09 -9.37
CA LEU A 33 4.88 -9.62 -10.17
C LEU A 33 4.55 -8.30 -10.88
N ALA A 34 3.34 -8.20 -11.45
CA ALA A 34 2.87 -6.96 -12.06
C ALA A 34 2.80 -5.81 -11.02
N ALA A 35 2.32 -6.07 -9.80
CA ALA A 35 2.28 -5.08 -8.73
C ALA A 35 3.69 -4.62 -8.30
N VAL A 36 4.65 -5.53 -8.21
CA VAL A 36 6.05 -5.26 -7.86
C VAL A 36 6.74 -4.44 -8.96
N GLU A 37 6.54 -4.80 -10.22
CA GLU A 37 7.05 -4.06 -11.38
C GLU A 37 6.46 -2.63 -11.44
N ILE A 38 5.15 -2.54 -11.15
CA ILE A 38 4.42 -1.28 -11.02
C ILE A 38 5.01 -0.39 -9.91
N MET A 39 5.35 -0.99 -8.77
CA MET A 39 6.01 -0.28 -7.68
C MET A 39 7.49 -0.04 -7.93
N ARG A 40 8.05 -0.49 -9.07
CA ARG A 40 9.47 -0.31 -9.45
C ARG A 40 10.44 -0.79 -8.37
N LEU A 41 10.09 -1.88 -7.70
CA LEU A 41 11.01 -2.53 -6.78
C LEU A 41 12.10 -3.20 -7.61
N GLN A 42 13.36 -2.87 -7.31
CA GLN A 42 14.52 -3.39 -8.03
C GLN A 42 15.03 -4.69 -7.42
N HIS A 43 14.84 -4.86 -6.12
CA HIS A 43 15.35 -6.00 -5.36
C HIS A 43 14.26 -7.04 -5.19
N ILE A 44 14.32 -8.08 -6.01
CA ILE A 44 13.38 -9.21 -5.99
C ILE A 44 14.21 -10.49 -5.85
N ILE A 45 13.79 -11.36 -4.94
CA ILE A 45 14.35 -12.71 -4.79
C ILE A 45 13.21 -13.70 -5.00
N ILE A 46 13.42 -14.72 -5.83
CA ILE A 46 12.41 -15.73 -6.13
C ILE A 46 12.69 -16.95 -5.28
N LEU A 47 11.68 -17.39 -4.54
CA LEU A 47 11.72 -18.57 -3.70
C LEU A 47 10.90 -19.67 -4.34
N GLN A 48 11.55 -20.78 -4.67
CA GLN A 48 10.87 -22.00 -5.07
C GLN A 48 10.67 -22.82 -3.80
N ALA A 49 9.45 -22.82 -3.27
CA ALA A 49 9.09 -23.51 -2.03
C ALA A 49 8.15 -24.67 -2.34
N GLY A 50 8.41 -25.87 -1.81
CA GLY A 50 7.36 -26.89 -1.75
C GLY A 50 6.41 -26.52 -0.61
N ASP A 51 5.20 -26.04 -0.92
CA ASP A 51 4.22 -25.75 0.12
C ASP A 51 3.32 -26.97 0.35
N GLY A 52 3.18 -27.33 1.63
CA GLY A 52 2.36 -28.44 2.08
C GLY A 52 0.94 -27.99 2.36
N ASP A 53 0.00 -28.37 1.50
CA ASP A 53 -1.43 -28.24 1.80
C ASP A 53 -1.92 -29.41 2.67
N VAL A 54 -2.61 -29.12 3.76
CA VAL A 54 -3.16 -30.09 4.73
C VAL A 54 -4.67 -30.19 4.50
N GLY A 55 -5.13 -31.17 3.72
CA GLY A 55 -6.58 -31.37 3.52
C GLY A 55 -6.99 -32.61 2.71
N ALA A 56 -7.56 -33.59 3.42
CA ALA A 56 -8.46 -34.66 2.99
C ALA A 56 -7.95 -35.78 2.03
N GLY A 57 -7.53 -36.90 2.62
CA GLY A 57 -7.37 -38.18 1.91
C GLY A 57 -6.47 -39.15 2.67
N TRP A 58 -7.07 -40.03 3.46
CA TRP A 58 -6.42 -41.08 4.24
C TRP A 58 -5.47 -41.95 3.40
N GLY A 59 -4.25 -42.18 3.90
CA GLY A 59 -3.37 -43.27 3.45
C GLY A 59 -1.93 -42.87 3.13
N PHE A 60 -1.07 -42.96 4.14
CA PHE A 60 0.41 -42.96 4.09
C PHE A 60 1.13 -41.60 3.93
N ALA A 61 1.96 -41.30 4.95
CA ALA A 61 2.65 -40.04 5.18
C ALA A 61 4.09 -40.07 4.64
N GLN A 62 4.43 -39.12 3.75
CA GLN A 62 5.79 -38.57 3.56
C GLN A 62 5.71 -37.07 3.17
N ASN A 63 6.76 -36.34 3.55
CA ASN A 63 6.89 -34.88 3.70
C ASN A 63 6.79 -34.08 2.40
N LYS A 64 6.17 -32.89 2.46
CA LYS A 64 5.66 -32.13 1.30
C LYS A 64 6.64 -31.11 0.66
N VAL A 65 7.95 -31.40 0.71
CA VAL A 65 8.95 -30.87 -0.25
C VAL A 65 9.69 -32.02 -0.96
N GLU A 66 9.41 -33.28 -0.58
CA GLU A 66 10.10 -34.48 -1.09
C GLU A 66 9.35 -35.18 -2.23
N LEU A 67 8.14 -34.71 -2.56
CA LEU A 67 7.28 -35.34 -3.58
C LEU A 67 7.63 -34.96 -5.02
N ILE A 68 8.51 -33.98 -5.23
CA ILE A 68 8.86 -33.49 -6.57
C ILE A 68 10.20 -34.10 -6.97
N LYS A 69 10.23 -34.82 -8.09
CA LYS A 69 11.47 -35.40 -8.62
C LYS A 69 12.41 -34.27 -9.08
N GLU A 70 13.72 -34.50 -9.00
CA GLU A 70 14.74 -33.55 -9.48
C GLU A 70 14.43 -33.05 -10.91
N SER A 71 13.97 -33.94 -11.79
CA SER A 71 13.56 -33.59 -13.15
C SER A 71 12.40 -32.58 -13.20
N GLN A 72 11.41 -32.71 -12.31
CA GLN A 72 10.27 -31.80 -12.23
C GLN A 72 10.69 -30.45 -11.64
N ALA A 73 11.58 -30.46 -10.64
CA ALA A 73 12.13 -29.23 -10.06
C ALA A 73 12.92 -28.42 -11.10
N GLN A 74 13.73 -29.08 -11.93
CA GLN A 74 14.46 -28.45 -13.03
C GLN A 74 13.52 -27.90 -14.12
N GLN A 75 12.47 -28.64 -14.47
CA GLN A 75 11.44 -28.17 -15.42
C GLN A 75 10.74 -26.93 -14.90
N GLN A 76 10.29 -26.94 -13.65
CA GLN A 76 9.65 -25.79 -13.03
C GLN A 76 10.60 -24.59 -12.95
N GLN A 77 11.89 -24.81 -12.65
CA GLN A 77 12.88 -23.74 -12.67
C GLN A 77 13.02 -23.10 -14.07
N GLN A 78 12.93 -23.91 -15.14
CA GLN A 78 12.92 -23.41 -16.50
C GLN A 78 11.64 -22.62 -16.81
N GLU A 79 10.47 -23.09 -16.38
CA GLU A 79 9.20 -22.38 -16.51
C GLU A 79 9.22 -21.02 -15.81
N ILE A 80 9.75 -20.98 -14.58
CA ILE A 80 9.92 -19.73 -13.82
C ILE A 80 10.83 -18.77 -14.58
N LYS A 81 11.99 -19.25 -15.07
CA LYS A 81 12.92 -18.42 -15.88
C LYS A 81 12.25 -17.87 -17.14
N GLN A 82 11.47 -18.69 -17.84
CA GLN A 82 10.71 -18.24 -19.02
C GLN A 82 9.63 -17.22 -18.64
N PHE A 83 9.01 -17.38 -17.48
CA PHE A 83 7.99 -16.47 -16.98
C PHE A 83 8.56 -15.11 -16.56
N VAL A 84 9.72 -15.08 -15.90
CA VAL A 84 10.35 -13.81 -15.51
C VAL A 84 11.14 -13.14 -16.62
N ALA A 85 11.44 -13.85 -17.71
CA ALA A 85 12.13 -13.31 -18.87
C ALA A 85 11.39 -12.07 -19.42
N GLY A 86 12.08 -10.93 -19.44
CA GLY A 86 11.52 -9.65 -19.91
C GLY A 86 10.75 -8.84 -18.86
N THR A 87 10.71 -9.29 -17.60
CA THR A 87 10.13 -8.53 -16.47
C THR A 87 11.22 -7.90 -15.60
N ALA A 88 10.82 -7.10 -14.60
CA ALA A 88 11.74 -6.56 -13.60
C ALA A 88 12.50 -7.63 -12.79
N ALA A 89 12.01 -8.88 -12.78
CA ALA A 89 12.60 -10.00 -12.06
C ALA A 89 13.53 -10.89 -12.92
N ASP A 90 13.87 -10.49 -14.15
CA ASP A 90 14.71 -11.28 -15.07
C ASP A 90 16.08 -11.66 -14.48
N LYS A 91 16.66 -10.77 -13.67
CA LYS A 91 17.95 -10.97 -13.00
C LYS A 91 17.84 -11.50 -11.56
N ALA A 92 16.63 -11.78 -11.09
CA ALA A 92 16.42 -12.23 -9.72
C ALA A 92 16.97 -13.65 -9.51
N PRO A 93 17.68 -13.93 -8.40
CA PRO A 93 18.08 -15.29 -8.07
C PRO A 93 16.84 -16.14 -7.76
N ILE A 94 16.89 -17.41 -8.18
CA ILE A 94 15.88 -18.41 -7.84
C ILE A 94 16.52 -19.35 -6.82
N ILE A 95 16.00 -19.34 -5.59
CA ILE A 95 16.53 -20.11 -4.46
C ILE A 95 15.51 -21.20 -4.11
N PRO A 96 15.86 -22.50 -4.22
CA PRO A 96 15.02 -23.57 -3.72
C PRO A 96 15.11 -23.60 -2.20
N VAL A 97 13.98 -23.47 -1.51
CA VAL A 97 13.90 -23.45 -0.05
C VAL A 97 12.86 -24.45 0.45
N SER A 98 13.11 -25.03 1.62
CA SER A 98 12.11 -25.85 2.32
C SER A 98 11.74 -25.19 3.63
N ALA A 99 10.54 -24.59 3.70
CA ALA A 99 10.06 -23.93 4.91
C ALA A 99 9.86 -24.92 6.07
N VAL A 100 9.41 -26.15 5.76
CA VAL A 100 9.12 -27.20 6.76
C VAL A 100 10.41 -27.79 7.33
N LEU A 101 11.35 -28.18 6.47
CA LEU A 101 12.60 -28.82 6.89
C LEU A 101 13.70 -27.80 7.22
N ARG A 102 13.46 -26.52 6.97
CA ARG A 102 14.39 -25.40 7.20
C ARG A 102 15.71 -25.50 6.43
N TYR A 103 15.70 -26.10 5.24
CA TYR A 103 16.86 -26.14 4.34
C TYR A 103 17.00 -24.85 3.53
N ASN A 104 18.25 -24.45 3.28
CA ASN A 104 18.66 -23.28 2.48
C ASN A 104 18.18 -21.92 3.03
N ILE A 105 17.81 -21.85 4.30
CA ILE A 105 17.45 -20.59 4.96
C ILE A 105 18.69 -19.71 5.14
N ASP A 106 19.83 -20.31 5.46
CA ASP A 106 21.15 -19.67 5.54
C ASP A 106 21.55 -19.02 4.21
N VAL A 107 21.41 -19.75 3.11
CA VAL A 107 21.66 -19.23 1.75
C VAL A 107 20.72 -18.06 1.44
N LEU A 108 19.43 -18.18 1.79
CA LEU A 108 18.48 -17.08 1.64
C LEU A 108 18.90 -15.83 2.43
N CYS A 109 19.34 -15.99 3.69
CA CYS A 109 19.85 -14.88 4.50
C CYS A 109 21.07 -14.21 3.85
N GLU A 110 22.00 -14.99 3.29
CA GLU A 110 23.15 -14.45 2.56
C GLU A 110 22.71 -13.62 1.34
N PHE A 111 21.76 -14.12 0.54
CA PHE A 111 21.23 -13.39 -0.60
C PHE A 111 20.49 -12.10 -0.20
N ILE A 112 19.75 -12.11 0.92
CA ILE A 112 19.09 -10.90 1.43
C ILE A 112 20.14 -9.85 1.80
N CYS A 113 21.17 -10.24 2.54
CA CYS A 113 22.23 -9.31 2.98
C CYS A 113 23.09 -8.77 1.82
N THR A 114 23.27 -9.56 0.76
CA THR A 114 24.13 -9.17 -0.39
C THR A 114 23.37 -8.41 -1.48
N LEU A 115 22.11 -8.77 -1.76
CA LEU A 115 21.33 -8.18 -2.85
C LEU A 115 20.47 -6.98 -2.44
N VAL A 116 20.08 -6.87 -1.17
CA VAL A 116 19.22 -5.80 -0.67
C VAL A 116 20.06 -4.81 0.13
N PRO A 117 20.60 -3.74 -0.49
CA PRO A 117 21.25 -2.68 0.24
C PRO A 117 20.22 -1.89 1.06
N VAL A 118 20.64 -1.38 2.21
CA VAL A 118 19.80 -0.45 2.99
C VAL A 118 19.70 0.86 2.19
N PRO A 119 18.48 1.31 1.82
CA PRO A 119 18.33 2.55 1.05
C PRO A 119 18.76 3.75 1.90
N HIS A 120 19.31 4.77 1.25
CA HIS A 120 19.62 6.03 1.92
C HIS A 120 18.31 6.73 2.29
N ARG A 121 18.11 7.02 3.59
CA ARG A 121 16.91 7.70 4.10
C ARG A 121 17.30 9.03 4.75
N ASP A 122 16.51 10.06 4.45
CA ASP A 122 16.76 11.41 4.94
C ASP A 122 16.15 11.61 6.34
N PHE A 123 17.00 11.86 7.35
CA PHE A 123 16.56 12.06 8.74
C PHE A 123 16.19 13.52 9.07
N THR A 124 16.64 14.47 8.25
CA THR A 124 16.50 15.92 8.52
C THR A 124 15.15 16.50 8.09
N ARG A 125 14.43 15.78 7.21
CA ARG A 125 13.10 16.18 6.76
C ARG A 125 12.05 16.00 7.86
N PRO A 126 10.91 16.71 7.77
CA PRO A 126 9.81 16.48 8.70
C PRO A 126 9.35 15.02 8.65
N PRO A 127 9.07 14.39 9.81
CA PRO A 127 8.69 12.99 9.87
C PRO A 127 7.38 12.76 9.12
N GLN A 128 7.39 11.78 8.22
CA GLN A 128 6.19 11.32 7.53
C GLN A 128 5.99 9.83 7.76
N LEU A 129 4.90 9.50 8.44
CA LEU A 129 4.46 8.12 8.66
C LEU A 129 3.37 7.76 7.64
N ILE A 130 3.58 6.67 6.91
CA ILE A 130 2.54 6.04 6.09
C ILE A 130 1.87 4.98 6.95
N ILE A 131 0.64 5.26 7.37
CA ILE A 131 -0.19 4.32 8.12
C ILE A 131 -0.71 3.27 7.14
N ILE A 132 -0.43 2.00 7.44
CA ILE A 132 -0.84 0.84 6.63
C ILE A 132 -1.98 0.11 7.33
N ARG A 133 -1.89 -0.01 8.66
CA ARG A 133 -2.87 -0.68 9.51
C ARG A 133 -3.16 0.13 10.75
N SER A 134 -4.33 -0.10 11.33
CA SER A 134 -4.72 0.48 12.61
C SER A 134 -5.14 -0.62 13.57
N PHE A 135 -4.80 -0.45 14.84
CA PHE A 135 -5.07 -1.43 15.88
C PHE A 135 -5.74 -0.77 17.08
N ASP A 136 -6.65 -1.52 17.69
CA ASP A 136 -7.20 -1.27 19.02
C ASP A 136 -6.54 -2.28 19.97
N VAL A 137 -5.72 -1.79 20.90
CA VAL A 137 -5.01 -2.61 21.88
C VAL A 137 -5.87 -2.89 23.12
N ASN A 138 -7.05 -2.28 23.22
CA ASN A 138 -7.93 -2.41 24.38
C ASN A 138 -8.68 -3.74 24.35
N LYS A 139 -8.62 -4.49 25.45
CA LYS A 139 -9.34 -5.76 25.59
C LYS A 139 -10.82 -5.51 25.90
N PRO A 140 -11.74 -6.38 25.43
CA PRO A 140 -13.14 -6.29 25.82
C PRO A 140 -13.28 -6.44 27.35
N GLY A 141 -14.01 -5.52 27.99
CA GLY A 141 -14.24 -5.52 29.44
C GLY A 141 -13.21 -4.72 30.26
N GLU A 142 -12.27 -4.02 29.63
CA GLU A 142 -11.35 -3.12 30.31
C GLU A 142 -12.08 -1.92 30.93
N GLU A 143 -11.60 -1.45 32.08
CA GLU A 143 -12.13 -0.25 32.75
C GLU A 143 -11.84 1.01 31.95
N ALA A 144 -12.76 1.98 31.97
CA ALA A 144 -12.63 3.22 31.21
C ALA A 144 -11.36 4.02 31.54
N GLU A 145 -10.84 3.90 32.77
CA GLU A 145 -9.64 4.59 33.23
C GLU A 145 -8.34 4.00 32.68
N LYS A 146 -8.35 2.73 32.27
CA LYS A 146 -7.17 2.02 31.73
C LYS A 146 -7.14 1.99 30.20
N LEU A 147 -8.12 2.62 29.56
CA LEU A 147 -8.19 2.67 28.10
C LEU A 147 -6.96 3.37 27.53
N GLN A 148 -6.29 2.67 26.62
CA GLN A 148 -5.21 3.19 25.82
C GLN A 148 -5.78 3.75 24.51
N GLY A 149 -5.13 4.77 23.97
CA GLY A 149 -5.52 5.32 22.68
C GLY A 149 -5.23 4.37 21.51
N GLY A 150 -5.71 4.74 20.33
CA GLY A 150 -5.53 3.96 19.11
C GLY A 150 -4.06 3.84 18.68
N VAL A 151 -3.69 2.69 18.13
CA VAL A 151 -2.34 2.43 17.62
C VAL A 151 -2.35 2.47 16.10
N ALA A 152 -1.49 3.27 15.50
CA ALA A 152 -1.27 3.32 14.06
C ALA A 152 -0.02 2.51 13.69
N GLY A 153 -0.21 1.44 12.92
CA GLY A 153 0.86 0.63 12.37
C GLY A 153 1.27 1.11 10.99
N GLY A 154 2.54 1.47 10.83
CA GLY A 154 3.01 2.03 9.57
C GLY A 154 4.52 2.01 9.43
N SER A 155 4.99 2.67 8.38
CA SER A 155 6.41 2.87 8.12
C SER A 155 6.69 4.34 7.91
N ILE A 156 7.83 4.80 8.42
CA ILE A 156 8.27 6.18 8.29
C ILE A 156 9.01 6.29 6.96
N SER A 157 8.53 7.13 6.04
CA SER A 157 9.20 7.31 4.75
C SER A 157 10.43 8.22 4.86
N GLU A 158 10.33 9.28 5.65
CA GLU A 158 11.40 10.27 5.87
C GLU A 158 11.23 10.93 7.24
N GLY A 159 12.32 11.50 7.76
CA GLY A 159 12.36 12.22 9.03
C GLY A 159 12.40 11.34 10.28
N LEU A 160 12.67 11.97 11.42
CA LEU A 160 12.77 11.28 12.72
C LEU A 160 11.53 11.60 13.55
N LEU A 161 10.82 10.56 14.00
CA LEU A 161 9.65 10.70 14.88
C LEU A 161 10.05 10.40 16.33
N LYS A 162 9.66 11.24 17.28
CA LYS A 162 9.97 11.07 18.70
C LYS A 162 8.70 10.92 19.54
N VAL A 163 8.84 10.26 20.69
CA VAL A 163 7.78 10.22 21.69
C VAL A 163 7.52 11.63 22.21
N GLY A 164 6.24 12.02 22.27
CA GLY A 164 5.80 13.36 22.67
C GLY A 164 5.56 14.33 21.51
N ASP A 165 5.96 13.97 20.28
CA ASP A 165 5.72 14.81 19.11
C ASP A 165 4.21 14.96 18.82
N GLU A 166 3.82 16.16 18.40
CA GLU A 166 2.48 16.44 17.92
C GLU A 166 2.37 16.05 16.45
N ILE A 167 1.35 15.24 16.14
CA ILE A 167 1.15 14.67 14.81
C ILE A 167 -0.23 15.05 14.28
N GLU A 168 -0.32 15.19 12.97
CA GLU A 168 -1.59 15.35 12.26
C GLU A 168 -1.87 14.13 11.39
N ILE A 169 -3.00 13.48 11.63
CA ILE A 169 -3.46 12.38 10.80
C ILE A 169 -4.31 12.97 9.68
N ARG A 170 -3.83 12.81 8.46
CA ARG A 170 -4.51 13.20 7.23
C ARG A 170 -4.89 11.92 6.43
N PRO A 171 -6.07 11.86 5.78
CA PRO A 171 -7.02 12.93 5.49
C PRO A 171 -7.91 13.38 6.66
N GLY A 172 -7.93 12.63 7.77
CA GLY A 172 -8.70 12.96 8.98
C GLY A 172 -10.18 12.60 8.86
N ILE A 173 -11.03 13.34 9.57
CA ILE A 173 -12.49 13.12 9.57
C ILE A 173 -13.09 13.78 8.33
N ILE A 174 -13.85 12.98 7.57
CA ILE A 174 -14.50 13.40 6.34
C ILE A 174 -15.98 13.64 6.64
N THR A 175 -16.41 14.88 6.58
CA THR A 175 -17.82 15.27 6.70
C THR A 175 -18.34 15.67 5.32
N LYS A 176 -19.52 15.15 4.96
CA LYS A 176 -20.20 15.53 3.72
C LYS A 176 -21.38 16.41 4.08
N ASP A 177 -21.34 17.66 3.64
CA ASP A 177 -22.47 18.58 3.79
C ASP A 177 -23.60 18.17 2.83
N ALA A 178 -24.84 18.53 3.13
CA ALA A 178 -26.02 18.21 2.30
C ALA A 178 -25.94 18.77 0.86
N SER A 179 -25.07 19.76 0.64
CA SER A 179 -24.74 20.36 -0.67
C SER A 179 -23.74 19.53 -1.50
N GLY A 180 -23.23 18.42 -0.96
CA GLY A 180 -22.21 17.59 -1.60
C GLY A 180 -20.79 18.13 -1.43
N PHE A 181 -20.58 19.20 -0.65
CA PHE A 181 -19.24 19.67 -0.30
C PHE A 181 -18.60 18.72 0.72
N ILE A 182 -17.37 18.30 0.44
CA ILE A 182 -16.63 17.37 1.29
C ILE A 182 -15.64 18.20 2.12
N GLN A 183 -15.90 18.32 3.42
CA GLN A 183 -14.99 18.95 4.38
C GLN A 183 -14.10 17.87 5.01
N CYS A 184 -12.80 18.13 5.03
CA CYS A 184 -11.80 17.22 5.58
C CYS A 184 -11.11 17.93 6.73
N ARG A 185 -11.35 17.47 7.96
CA ARG A 185 -10.69 18.04 9.15
C ARG A 185 -9.59 17.09 9.60
N PRO A 186 -8.31 17.52 9.61
CA PRO A 186 -7.22 16.68 10.11
C PRO A 186 -7.43 16.38 11.60
N ILE A 187 -7.01 15.19 12.02
CA ILE A 187 -7.04 14.80 13.44
C ILE A 187 -5.67 15.14 14.02
N ALA A 188 -5.63 16.12 14.91
CA ALA A 188 -4.44 16.39 15.71
C ALA A 188 -4.36 15.35 16.84
N SER A 189 -3.19 14.78 17.05
CA SER A 189 -2.90 13.86 18.14
C SER A 189 -1.46 14.03 18.60
N ARG A 190 -1.07 13.28 19.64
CA ARG A 190 0.29 13.23 20.17
C ARG A 190 0.77 11.79 20.21
N VAL A 191 2.05 11.59 19.92
CA VAL A 191 2.71 10.28 20.07
C VAL A 191 2.92 10.00 21.55
N VAL A 192 2.28 8.94 22.05
CA VAL A 192 2.41 8.47 23.43
C VAL A 192 3.53 7.45 23.55
N SER A 193 3.62 6.55 22.59
CA SER A 193 4.59 5.45 22.60
C SER A 193 4.96 5.04 21.19
N LEU A 194 6.17 4.51 21.04
CA LEU A 194 6.67 3.92 19.81
C LEU A 194 7.12 2.50 20.13
N PHE A 195 6.66 1.53 19.35
CA PHE A 195 7.04 0.13 19.48
C PHE A 195 7.56 -0.41 18.16
N ALA A 196 8.68 -1.11 18.22
CA ALA A 196 9.13 -2.01 17.16
C ALA A 196 9.13 -3.42 17.74
N GLU A 197 8.19 -4.24 17.28
CA GLU A 197 7.95 -5.58 17.83
C GLU A 197 7.63 -5.50 19.34
N GLU A 198 8.46 -6.10 20.19
CA GLU A 198 8.33 -6.09 21.65
C GLU A 198 9.14 -4.95 22.31
N ASN A 199 9.94 -4.23 21.53
CA ASN A 199 10.88 -3.25 22.05
C ASN A 199 10.27 -1.84 22.07
N PRO A 200 10.19 -1.17 23.24
CA PRO A 200 9.80 0.23 23.32
C PRO A 200 10.92 1.13 22.80
N LEU A 201 10.58 2.12 21.99
CA LEU A 201 11.51 3.06 21.37
C LEU A 201 11.24 4.50 21.84
N GLN A 202 12.31 5.29 22.01
CA GLN A 202 12.20 6.74 22.29
C GLN A 202 12.10 7.57 21.01
N PHE A 203 12.73 7.10 19.93
CA PHE A 203 12.69 7.70 18.62
C PHE A 203 12.61 6.60 17.56
N ALA A 204 11.99 6.94 16.45
CA ALA A 204 11.75 6.05 15.33
C ALA A 204 12.42 6.63 14.07
N VAL A 205 13.28 5.81 13.47
CA VAL A 205 13.99 6.15 12.24
C VAL A 205 13.15 5.81 11.01
N PRO A 206 13.38 6.46 9.86
CA PRO A 206 12.81 6.07 8.59
C PRO A 206 12.98 4.57 8.31
N GLY A 207 11.86 3.98 7.91
CA GLY A 207 11.52 2.61 7.54
C GLY A 207 11.64 1.54 8.61
N GLY A 208 11.41 0.30 8.18
CA GLY A 208 10.86 -0.72 9.07
C GLY A 208 9.35 -0.53 9.32
N LEU A 209 8.77 -1.33 10.19
CA LEU A 209 7.38 -1.21 10.60
C LEU A 209 7.33 -0.84 12.08
N ILE A 210 6.56 0.19 12.41
CA ILE A 210 6.51 0.80 13.74
C ILE A 210 5.06 0.92 14.16
N GLY A 211 4.77 0.50 15.39
CA GLY A 211 3.53 0.76 16.08
C GLY A 211 3.60 2.11 16.79
N VAL A 212 2.83 3.08 16.33
CA VAL A 212 2.76 4.41 16.94
C VAL A 212 1.50 4.47 17.81
N GLY A 213 1.68 4.51 19.12
CA GLY A 213 0.60 4.75 20.07
C GLY A 213 0.21 6.22 20.05
N THR A 214 -1.06 6.50 19.79
CA THR A 214 -1.59 7.85 19.67
C THR A 214 -2.69 8.09 20.70
N LEU A 215 -3.00 9.36 20.98
CA LEU A 215 -4.16 9.74 21.81
C LEU A 215 -5.48 9.76 21.01
N VAL A 216 -5.51 9.15 19.83
CA VAL A 216 -6.71 9.07 19.00
C VAL A 216 -7.70 8.10 19.65
N ASP A 217 -8.99 8.41 19.52
CA ASP A 217 -10.06 7.53 19.97
C ASP A 217 -9.94 6.13 19.33
N PRO A 218 -9.90 5.04 20.12
CA PRO A 218 -9.80 3.67 19.62
C PRO A 218 -10.91 3.24 18.64
N THR A 219 -12.07 3.90 18.67
CA THR A 219 -13.16 3.63 17.70
C THR A 219 -12.76 3.95 16.26
N LEU A 220 -11.85 4.91 16.06
CA LEU A 220 -11.35 5.29 14.74
C LEU A 220 -10.30 4.30 14.19
N THR A 221 -9.73 3.44 15.04
CA THR A 221 -8.68 2.47 14.68
C THR A 221 -9.18 1.02 14.62
N ARG A 222 -10.50 0.80 14.73
CA ARG A 222 -11.08 -0.53 15.01
C ARG A 222 -11.30 -1.45 13.80
N ALA A 223 -11.06 -1.01 12.56
CA ALA A 223 -11.30 -1.86 11.40
C ALA A 223 -10.55 -1.45 10.13
N ASP A 224 -9.51 -2.20 9.76
CA ASP A 224 -9.01 -2.26 8.39
C ASP A 224 -10.12 -2.84 7.50
N ARG A 225 -10.66 -2.05 6.56
CA ARG A 225 -11.68 -2.50 5.61
C ARG A 225 -11.10 -2.58 4.20
N LEU A 226 -11.06 -3.80 3.61
CA LEU A 226 -11.43 -4.19 2.22
C LEU A 226 -10.48 -5.24 1.58
N GLU A 227 -11.05 -6.37 1.10
CA GLU A 227 -10.38 -7.45 0.35
C GLU A 227 -11.16 -7.88 -0.93
N GLY A 228 -10.47 -8.54 -1.87
CA GLY A 228 -11.03 -9.33 -3.00
C GLY A 228 -10.22 -9.27 -4.32
N ASP A 229 -10.06 -10.42 -5.01
CA ASP A 229 -9.18 -10.64 -6.19
C ASP A 229 -9.74 -11.61 -7.28
N LYS A 230 -9.09 -11.62 -8.47
CA LYS A 230 -9.07 -12.55 -9.65
C LYS A 230 -9.25 -11.83 -11.01
N SER A 231 -8.33 -12.07 -11.97
CA SER A 231 -8.14 -11.39 -13.28
C SER A 231 -8.91 -11.91 -14.52
N THR A 232 -9.22 -10.98 -15.45
CA THR A 232 -9.46 -11.22 -16.90
C THR A 232 -9.21 -9.90 -17.67
N LYS A 233 -8.82 -9.99 -18.95
CA LYS A 233 -8.33 -8.89 -19.83
C LYS A 233 -9.12 -7.57 -19.79
N VAL A 234 -8.39 -6.46 -19.76
CA VAL A 234 -8.89 -5.10 -19.49
C VAL A 234 -9.13 -4.30 -20.78
N SER A 235 -10.22 -3.52 -20.81
CA SER A 235 -10.57 -2.58 -21.89
C SER A 235 -10.23 -1.13 -21.53
N LYS A 236 -10.11 -0.24 -22.53
CA LYS A 236 -9.79 1.19 -22.33
C LYS A 236 -10.83 1.89 -21.43
N LEU A 237 -10.36 2.82 -20.59
CA LEU A 237 -11.19 3.62 -19.68
C LEU A 237 -12.24 4.43 -20.44
N LYS A 238 -13.49 4.42 -19.97
CA LYS A 238 -14.58 5.22 -20.54
C LYS A 238 -14.90 6.43 -19.64
N LYS A 239 -15.29 7.54 -20.25
CA LYS A 239 -15.80 8.71 -19.51
C LYS A 239 -17.08 8.31 -18.75
N GLY A 240 -17.16 8.72 -17.48
CA GLY A 240 -18.27 8.39 -16.58
C GLY A 240 -18.12 7.06 -15.84
N GLU A 241 -17.07 6.29 -16.11
CA GLU A 241 -16.82 5.00 -15.45
C GLU A 241 -16.38 5.20 -13.99
N PHE A 242 -16.79 4.27 -13.11
CA PHE A 242 -16.32 4.21 -11.74
C PHE A 242 -15.13 3.26 -11.61
N VAL A 243 -14.05 3.77 -11.02
CA VAL A 243 -12.80 3.05 -10.79
C VAL A 243 -12.37 3.22 -9.33
N MET A 244 -11.56 2.29 -8.83
CA MET A 244 -10.86 2.41 -7.56
C MET A 244 -9.47 2.96 -7.84
N VAL A 245 -9.03 3.89 -7.00
CA VAL A 245 -7.74 4.57 -7.09
C VAL A 245 -7.02 4.28 -5.79
N ASN A 246 -5.90 3.56 -5.89
CA ASN A 246 -5.01 3.31 -4.76
C ASN A 246 -3.82 4.26 -4.87
N VAL A 247 -3.62 5.07 -3.83
CA VAL A 247 -2.52 6.03 -3.73
C VAL A 247 -1.83 5.81 -2.39
N GLY A 248 -0.58 5.36 -2.42
CA GLY A 248 0.14 4.96 -1.21
C GLY A 248 -0.64 3.86 -0.48
N SER A 249 -1.04 4.12 0.77
CA SER A 249 -1.87 3.21 1.58
C SER A 249 -3.38 3.48 1.51
N THR A 250 -3.82 4.50 0.79
CA THR A 250 -5.24 4.89 0.73
C THR A 250 -5.91 4.39 -0.55
N SER A 251 -7.05 3.73 -0.41
CA SER A 251 -7.89 3.27 -1.53
C SER A 251 -9.18 4.07 -1.58
N VAL A 252 -9.47 4.77 -2.69
CA VAL A 252 -10.67 5.60 -2.85
C VAL A 252 -11.37 5.31 -4.18
N GLY A 253 -12.70 5.36 -4.19
CA GLY A 253 -13.46 5.38 -5.43
C GLY A 253 -13.26 6.68 -6.21
N ALA A 254 -13.30 6.61 -7.53
CA ALA A 254 -13.27 7.78 -8.40
C ALA A 254 -14.14 7.57 -9.64
N ARG A 255 -14.69 8.67 -10.15
CA ARG A 255 -15.40 8.72 -11.43
C ARG A 255 -14.50 9.34 -12.49
N VAL A 256 -14.42 8.72 -13.66
CA VAL A 256 -13.63 9.24 -14.78
C VAL A 256 -14.34 10.43 -15.41
N ALA A 257 -13.88 11.65 -15.14
CA ALA A 257 -14.45 12.89 -15.67
C ALA A 257 -14.08 13.12 -17.15
N GLY A 258 -12.91 12.65 -17.58
CA GLY A 258 -12.49 12.76 -18.97
C GLY A 258 -11.23 11.94 -19.24
N VAL A 259 -11.12 11.40 -20.45
CA VAL A 259 -10.00 10.58 -20.89
C VAL A 259 -9.37 11.24 -22.11
N LYS A 260 -8.09 11.59 -22.02
CA LYS A 260 -7.19 11.91 -23.13
C LYS A 260 -6.17 10.77 -23.27
N PRO A 261 -5.48 10.62 -24.42
CA PRO A 261 -4.59 9.49 -24.68
C PRO A 261 -3.52 9.23 -23.59
N GLU A 262 -2.99 10.29 -22.96
CA GLU A 262 -1.99 10.18 -21.91
C GLU A 262 -2.44 10.68 -20.52
N ILE A 263 -3.61 11.30 -20.43
CA ILE A 263 -4.08 11.96 -19.20
C ILE A 263 -5.55 11.61 -18.97
N ALA A 264 -5.86 11.06 -17.80
CA ALA A 264 -7.24 10.88 -17.34
C ALA A 264 -7.52 11.85 -16.18
N LYS A 265 -8.67 12.53 -16.23
CA LYS A 265 -9.18 13.33 -15.12
C LYS A 265 -10.13 12.47 -14.31
N LEU A 266 -9.84 12.31 -13.02
CA LEU A 266 -10.61 11.51 -12.08
C LEU A 266 -11.18 12.41 -10.99
N ASP A 267 -12.49 12.32 -10.76
CA ASP A 267 -13.18 12.97 -9.66
C ASP A 267 -13.28 11.94 -8.51
N LEU A 268 -12.52 12.16 -7.44
CA LEU A 268 -12.47 11.24 -6.30
C LEU A 268 -13.75 11.36 -5.44
N THR A 269 -14.26 10.24 -4.95
CA THR A 269 -15.45 10.22 -4.06
C THR A 269 -15.14 10.65 -2.62
N GLY A 270 -13.86 10.70 -2.27
CA GLY A 270 -13.32 11.11 -0.99
C GLY A 270 -11.93 11.75 -1.15
N PRO A 271 -11.48 12.51 -0.14
CA PRO A 271 -10.16 13.13 -0.12
C PRO A 271 -9.05 12.08 0.01
N VAL A 272 -7.92 12.34 -0.63
CA VAL A 272 -6.71 11.53 -0.49
C VAL A 272 -5.53 12.47 -0.31
N CYS A 273 -4.64 12.13 0.63
CA CYS A 273 -3.42 12.87 0.87
C CYS A 273 -2.28 12.21 0.10
N THR A 274 -1.70 12.97 -0.82
CA THR A 274 -0.66 12.48 -1.74
C THR A 274 0.15 13.65 -2.28
N ARG A 275 1.44 13.41 -2.54
CA ARG A 275 2.36 14.33 -3.19
C ARG A 275 2.30 14.17 -4.72
N VAL A 276 2.83 15.17 -5.43
CA VAL A 276 2.98 15.08 -6.89
C VAL A 276 4.07 14.07 -7.19
N GLY A 277 3.81 13.15 -8.12
CA GLY A 277 4.74 12.06 -8.45
C GLY A 277 4.48 10.75 -7.72
N ASP A 278 3.60 10.72 -6.71
CA ASP A 278 3.21 9.47 -6.06
C ASP A 278 2.61 8.49 -7.07
N LYS A 279 2.91 7.21 -6.83
CA LYS A 279 2.44 6.10 -7.66
C LYS A 279 0.96 5.89 -7.39
N VAL A 280 0.18 5.85 -8.47
CA VAL A 280 -1.27 5.63 -8.41
C VAL A 280 -1.62 4.37 -9.21
N ALA A 281 -2.21 3.40 -8.52
CA ALA A 281 -2.74 2.19 -9.13
C ALA A 281 -4.26 2.35 -9.34
N LEU A 282 -4.73 2.03 -10.55
CA LEU A 282 -6.15 2.09 -10.90
C LEU A 282 -6.72 0.69 -11.02
N SER A 283 -7.83 0.43 -10.33
CA SER A 283 -8.54 -0.83 -10.40
C SER A 283 -9.98 -0.64 -10.88
N ARG A 284 -10.48 -1.55 -11.74
CA ARG A 284 -11.86 -1.58 -12.25
C ARG A 284 -12.66 -2.58 -11.48
N ARG A 285 -13.98 -2.36 -11.38
CA ARG A 285 -14.87 -3.43 -10.99
C ARG A 285 -15.22 -4.31 -12.19
N VAL A 286 -14.89 -5.60 -12.14
CA VAL A 286 -15.27 -6.62 -13.12
C VAL A 286 -15.79 -7.84 -12.37
N ASP A 287 -16.96 -8.35 -12.77
CA ASP A 287 -17.60 -9.51 -12.14
C ASP A 287 -17.70 -9.43 -10.61
N LYS A 288 -18.17 -8.28 -10.12
CA LYS A 288 -18.31 -7.91 -8.68
C LYS A 288 -17.01 -7.64 -7.92
N HIS A 289 -15.83 -7.90 -8.50
CA HIS A 289 -14.52 -7.77 -7.84
C HIS A 289 -13.68 -6.63 -8.42
N TRP A 290 -12.70 -6.12 -7.67
CA TRP A 290 -11.78 -5.07 -8.13
C TRP A 290 -10.55 -5.69 -8.81
N ARG A 291 -10.17 -5.18 -9.99
CA ARG A 291 -9.07 -5.69 -10.82
C ARG A 291 -8.17 -4.56 -11.28
N LEU A 292 -6.85 -4.72 -11.18
CA LEU A 292 -5.90 -3.70 -11.61
C LEU A 292 -5.93 -3.50 -13.15
N ILE A 293 -6.07 -2.25 -13.58
CA ILE A 293 -6.14 -1.81 -14.99
C ILE A 293 -4.81 -1.20 -15.44
N GLY A 294 -4.11 -0.52 -14.54
CA GLY A 294 -2.83 0.11 -14.85
C GLY A 294 -2.36 1.09 -13.78
N LEU A 295 -1.09 1.47 -13.89
CA LEU A 295 -0.42 2.45 -13.03
C LEU A 295 -0.13 3.73 -13.80
N ARG A 296 -0.33 4.88 -13.15
CA ARG A 296 0.23 6.17 -13.59
C ARG A 296 0.79 6.93 -12.39
N SER A 297 1.83 7.72 -12.62
CA SER A 297 2.31 8.71 -11.64
C SER A 297 1.40 9.94 -11.68
N ARG A 298 1.02 10.48 -10.51
CA ARG A 298 0.19 11.69 -10.44
C ARG A 298 0.91 12.89 -11.04
N LYS A 299 0.47 13.36 -12.21
CA LYS A 299 0.79 14.71 -12.72
C LYS A 299 -0.29 15.68 -12.25
N LEU A 300 0.11 16.72 -11.53
CA LEU A 300 -0.81 17.72 -11.00
C LEU A 300 -1.29 18.64 -12.14
N LEU A 301 -2.58 18.63 -12.45
CA LEU A 301 -3.26 19.75 -13.12
C LEU A 301 -4.25 20.33 -12.11
N LEU A 302 -3.74 21.24 -11.26
CA LEU A 302 -4.55 22.09 -10.40
C LEU A 302 -5.46 22.94 -11.28
N GLN A 303 -6.71 22.52 -11.51
CA GLN A 303 -7.72 23.40 -12.12
C GLN A 303 -8.87 23.77 -11.18
N GLN A 304 -8.89 23.28 -9.93
CA GLN A 304 -9.97 23.63 -8.98
C GLN A 304 -9.58 24.64 -7.90
N GLN A 305 -8.33 24.67 -7.40
CA GLN A 305 -7.94 25.71 -6.43
C GLN A 305 -7.75 27.09 -7.10
N GLN A 306 -7.23 27.15 -8.33
CA GLN A 306 -7.05 28.43 -9.03
C GLN A 306 -8.40 29.11 -9.38
N LYS A 307 -9.46 28.35 -9.68
CA LYS A 307 -10.79 28.95 -9.92
C LYS A 307 -11.41 29.51 -8.64
N GLN A 308 -11.20 28.88 -7.48
CA GLN A 308 -11.69 29.41 -6.20
C GLN A 308 -10.87 30.62 -5.72
N GLN A 309 -9.54 30.60 -5.88
CA GLN A 309 -8.70 31.78 -5.59
C GLN A 309 -8.96 32.94 -6.57
N GLN A 310 -9.19 32.67 -7.87
CA GLN A 310 -9.56 33.71 -8.83
C GLN A 310 -10.99 34.25 -8.61
N GLN A 311 -11.95 33.41 -8.18
CA GLN A 311 -13.29 33.90 -7.81
C GLN A 311 -13.30 34.70 -6.50
N GLN A 312 -12.48 34.33 -5.51
CA GLN A 312 -12.31 35.14 -4.29
C GLN A 312 -11.56 36.46 -4.57
N GLN A 313 -10.56 36.46 -5.45
CA GLN A 313 -9.89 37.70 -5.88
C GLN A 313 -10.78 38.60 -6.73
N GLN A 314 -11.68 38.05 -7.57
CA GLN A 314 -12.66 38.84 -8.34
C GLN A 314 -13.79 39.42 -7.45
N GLN A 315 -14.11 38.80 -6.30
CA GLN A 315 -15.08 39.37 -5.35
C GLN A 315 -14.50 40.47 -4.46
N GLN A 316 -13.18 40.55 -4.30
CA GLN A 316 -12.51 41.63 -3.54
C GLN A 316 -12.19 42.89 -4.38
N GLN A 317 -12.47 42.89 -5.68
CA GLN A 317 -12.38 44.08 -6.55
C GLN A 317 -13.77 44.58 -6.95
N ARG A 318 -14.58 45.00 -5.97
CA ARG A 318 -15.64 46.00 -6.23
C ARG A 318 -15.16 47.33 -5.66
N PRO A 319 -14.90 48.36 -6.47
CA PRO A 319 -14.64 49.70 -5.94
C PRO A 319 -15.93 50.21 -5.29
N VAL A 320 -15.88 50.47 -3.99
CA VAL A 320 -16.88 51.26 -3.27
C VAL A 320 -16.70 52.70 -3.76
N LEU A 321 -17.47 53.10 -4.76
CA LEU A 321 -17.64 54.51 -5.14
C LEU A 321 -18.61 55.13 -4.13
N GLN A 322 -18.04 55.75 -3.10
CA GLN A 322 -18.74 56.56 -2.12
C GLN A 322 -19.01 57.93 -2.76
N TRP A 323 -20.26 58.22 -3.13
CA TRP A 323 -20.67 59.57 -3.52
C TRP A 323 -21.02 60.36 -2.25
N CYS A 324 -20.25 61.40 -1.97
CA CYS A 324 -20.63 62.50 -1.09
C CYS A 324 -21.29 63.57 -1.96
N CYS A 325 -22.56 63.88 -1.70
CA CYS A 325 -23.21 65.09 -2.22
C CYS A 325 -23.74 65.91 -1.05
N SER A 326 -23.15 67.10 -0.93
CA SER A 326 -23.61 68.39 -0.39
C SER A 326 -24.72 68.42 0.66
#